data_AF-A0A355S7Z0-F1
#
_entry.id   AF-A0A355S7Z0-F1
#
_cell.length_a   1.000
_cell.length_b   1.000
_cell.length_c   1.000
_cell.angle_alpha   90.00
_cell.angle_beta   90.00
_cell.angle_gamma   90.00
#
_symmetry.space_group_name_H-M   'P 1'
#
loop_
_entity.id
_entity.type
_entity.pdbx_description
1 polymer ?
#
loop_
_entity_poly.entity_id
_entity_poly.type
_entity_poly.pdbx_seq_one_letter_code
_entity_poly.pdbx_strand_id
1 'polypeptide(L)'
;MTTRRLFLKQSAATGGTLLIPGLSSADHHTKSKPLFDLSLAEWSLHKTLFSKKMTNLDFPQVTKEKFGITAVEYVNQFFKDKATDQKYLTEL
;
A
#
# COMPACT_ATOMS: atom_id res chain seq x y z
N MET A 1 -33.70 -34.21 20.74
CA MET A 1 -32.26 -34.37 21.06
C MET A 1 -31.49 -33.19 20.50
N THR A 2 -30.84 -32.40 21.34
CA THR A 2 -29.98 -31.28 20.93
C THR A 2 -28.64 -31.84 20.44
N THR A 3 -28.34 -31.69 19.16
CA THR A 3 -27.05 -32.12 18.57
C THR A 3 -26.04 -30.98 18.58
N ARG A 4 -24.74 -31.29 18.72
CA ARG A 4 -23.66 -30.28 18.67
C ARG A 4 -23.74 -29.39 17.42
N ARG A 5 -24.09 -29.99 16.28
CA ARG A 5 -24.25 -29.30 15.00
C ARG A 5 -25.42 -28.30 15.00
N LEU A 6 -26.49 -28.59 15.72
CA LEU A 6 -27.62 -27.68 15.88
C LEU A 6 -27.25 -26.52 16.79
N PHE A 7 -26.57 -26.79 17.91
CA PHE A 7 -26.05 -25.77 18.82
C PHE A 7 -25.11 -24.79 18.10
N LEU A 8 -24.14 -25.31 17.34
CA LEU A 8 -23.21 -24.50 16.53
C LEU A 8 -23.93 -23.57 15.54
N LYS A 9 -24.95 -24.07 14.83
CA LYS A 9 -25.74 -23.27 13.89
C LYS A 9 -26.51 -22.16 14.60
N GLN A 10 -27.09 -22.46 15.75
CA GLN A 10 -27.93 -21.53 16.48
C GLN A 10 -27.10 -20.44 17.16
N SER A 11 -25.96 -20.81 17.78
CA SER A 11 -25.03 -19.86 18.38
C SER A 11 -24.39 -18.92 17.35
N ALA A 12 -24.05 -19.42 16.15
CA ALA A 12 -23.52 -18.57 15.08
C ALA A 12 -24.55 -17.54 14.57
N ALA A 13 -25.82 -17.95 14.44
CA ALA A 13 -26.89 -17.06 13.99
C ALA A 13 -27.21 -15.94 14.99
N THR A 14 -27.20 -16.23 16.30
CA THR A 14 -27.45 -15.21 17.35
C THR A 14 -26.23 -14.38 17.71
N GLY A 15 -25.01 -14.95 17.66
CA GLY A 15 -23.78 -14.23 17.94
C GLY A 15 -23.36 -13.29 16.81
N GLY A 16 -23.66 -13.65 15.56
CA GLY A 16 -23.33 -12.85 14.39
C GLY A 16 -24.05 -11.50 14.33
N THR A 17 -25.30 -11.42 14.79
CA THR A 17 -26.12 -10.20 14.71
C THR A 17 -25.78 -9.12 15.74
N LEU A 18 -25.16 -9.48 16.88
CA LEU A 18 -24.78 -8.53 17.93
C LEU A 18 -23.49 -7.75 17.62
N LEU A 19 -22.66 -8.25 16.70
CA LEU A 19 -21.37 -7.64 16.35
C LEU A 19 -21.43 -6.70 15.13
N ILE A 20 -22.54 -6.72 14.38
CA ILE A 20 -22.69 -5.93 13.15
C ILE A 20 -22.69 -4.41 13.44
N PRO A 21 -23.40 -3.88 14.47
CA PRO A 21 -23.43 -2.44 14.71
C PRO A 21 -22.07 -1.86 15.11
N GLY A 22 -21.23 -2.63 15.82
CA GLY A 22 -19.90 -2.19 16.26
C GLY A 22 -18.88 -2.08 15.12
N LEU A 23 -19.06 -2.85 14.04
CA LEU A 23 -18.21 -2.78 12.85
C LEU A 23 -18.62 -1.63 11.92
N SER A 24 -19.88 -1.22 11.94
CA SER A 24 -20.36 -0.07 11.14
C SER A 24 -19.81 1.28 11.60
N SER A 25 -19.36 1.39 12.86
CA SER A 25 -18.75 2.63 13.39
C SER A 25 -17.24 2.74 13.12
N ALA A 26 -16.62 1.78 12.45
CA ALA A 26 -15.24 1.88 11.97
C ALA A 26 -15.14 2.62 10.63
N ASP A 27 -16.15 3.43 10.29
CA ASP A 27 -16.19 4.22 9.07
C ASP A 27 -15.18 5.36 9.17
N HIS A 28 -13.93 5.07 8.79
CA HIS A 28 -12.81 6.02 8.78
C HIS A 28 -12.88 7.00 7.59
N HIS A 29 -14.09 7.25 7.08
CA HIS A 29 -14.38 8.10 5.93
C HIS A 29 -14.61 9.58 6.29
N THR A 30 -14.38 9.98 7.54
CA THR A 30 -14.23 11.40 7.86
C THR A 30 -12.96 11.93 7.20
N LYS A 31 -13.10 12.79 6.18
CA LYS A 31 -11.99 13.47 5.49
C LYS A 31 -11.31 14.49 6.40
N SER A 32 -10.73 14.07 7.51
CA SER A 32 -9.76 14.87 8.25
C SER A 32 -8.45 14.94 7.47
N LYS A 33 -7.70 16.03 7.66
CA LYS A 33 -6.33 16.10 7.14
C LYS A 33 -5.55 14.86 7.65
N PRO A 34 -4.77 14.17 6.79
CA PRO A 34 -3.91 13.08 7.23
C PRO A 34 -2.97 13.55 8.34
N LEU A 35 -2.69 12.67 9.31
CA LEU A 35 -1.74 12.95 10.39
C LEU A 35 -0.30 13.08 9.87
N PHE A 36 -0.02 12.47 8.72
CA PHE A 36 1.27 12.42 8.05
C PHE A 36 1.08 12.27 6.54
N ASP A 37 2.10 12.67 5.79
CA ASP A 37 2.17 12.41 4.36
C ASP A 37 2.74 11.01 4.11
N LEU A 38 2.39 10.41 2.98
CA LEU A 38 2.91 9.10 2.56
C LEU A 38 4.03 9.29 1.54
N SER A 39 5.06 8.45 1.66
CA SER A 39 6.11 8.24 0.66
C SER A 39 5.98 6.85 0.04
N LEU A 40 6.57 6.67 -1.13
CA LEU A 40 6.75 5.35 -1.75
C LEU A 40 8.23 5.04 -1.90
N ALA A 41 8.67 3.93 -1.30
CA ALA A 41 10.02 3.42 -1.52
C ALA A 41 10.13 2.68 -2.85
N GLU A 42 11.20 2.92 -3.59
CA GLU A 42 11.43 2.39 -4.94
C GLU A 42 11.42 0.85 -4.98
N TRP A 43 11.85 0.20 -3.89
CA TRP A 43 11.79 -1.26 -3.74
C TRP A 43 10.37 -1.83 -3.78
N SER A 44 9.35 -1.02 -3.52
CA SER A 44 7.93 -1.41 -3.68
C SER A 44 7.62 -1.84 -5.12
N LEU A 45 8.38 -1.33 -6.10
CA LEU A 45 8.25 -1.63 -7.53
C LEU A 45 9.45 -2.42 -8.09
N HIS A 46 10.24 -3.10 -7.24
CA HIS A 46 11.46 -3.80 -7.64
C HIS A 46 11.26 -4.78 -8.80
N LYS A 47 10.13 -5.50 -8.88
CA LYS A 47 9.86 -6.43 -10.00
C LYS A 47 9.77 -5.70 -11.33
N THR A 48 9.11 -4.54 -11.36
CA THR A 48 8.96 -3.72 -12.57
C THR A 48 10.31 -3.17 -13.01
N LEU A 49 11.09 -2.63 -12.07
CA LEU A 49 12.44 -2.12 -12.29
C LEU A 49 13.40 -3.21 -12.78
N PHE A 50 13.45 -4.37 -12.11
CA PHE A 50 14.29 -5.49 -12.53
C PHE A 50 13.86 -6.07 -13.88
N SER A 51 12.57 -6.03 -14.22
CA SER A 51 12.07 -6.42 -15.55
C SER A 51 12.32 -5.36 -16.64
N LYS A 52 12.93 -4.22 -16.30
CA LYS A 52 13.21 -3.09 -17.20
C LYS A 52 11.97 -2.50 -17.91
N LYS A 53 10.79 -2.67 -17.31
CA LYS A 53 9.53 -2.06 -17.80
C LYS A 53 9.35 -0.61 -17.36
N MET A 54 10.22 -0.15 -16.47
CA MET A 54 10.28 1.18 -15.87
C MET A 54 11.72 1.40 -15.44
N THR A 55 12.19 2.64 -15.51
CA THR A 55 13.48 3.06 -14.96
C THR A 55 13.27 3.82 -13.65
N ASN A 56 14.34 4.03 -12.89
CA ASN A 56 14.32 4.88 -11.70
C ASN A 56 13.98 6.35 -12.04
N LEU A 57 14.27 6.83 -13.25
CA LEU A 57 13.87 8.18 -13.70
C LEU A 57 12.35 8.30 -13.89
N ASP A 58 11.69 7.21 -14.28
CA ASP A 58 10.23 7.16 -14.41
C ASP A 58 9.51 7.03 -13.05
N PHE A 59 10.23 6.64 -12.00
CA PHE A 59 9.66 6.26 -10.71
C PHE A 59 8.85 7.39 -10.04
N PRO A 60 9.31 8.66 -9.99
CA PRO A 60 8.51 9.75 -9.43
C PRO A 60 7.19 9.97 -10.17
N GLN A 61 7.22 9.94 -11.51
CA GLN A 61 6.03 10.10 -12.33
C GLN A 61 5.03 8.97 -12.06
N VAL A 62 5.49 7.71 -12.09
CA VAL A 62 4.63 6.54 -11.83
C VAL A 62 4.04 6.58 -10.41
N THR A 63 4.84 6.99 -9.43
CA THR A 63 4.40 7.15 -8.04
C THR A 63 3.23 8.15 -7.94
N LYS A 64 3.37 9.29 -8.61
CA LYS A 64 2.34 10.33 -8.62
C LYS A 64 1.08 9.91 -9.37
N GLU A 65 1.24 9.44 -10.61
CA GLU A 65 0.11 9.19 -11.51
C GLU A 65 -0.69 7.95 -11.11
N LYS A 66 -0.03 6.87 -10.67
CA LYS A 66 -0.71 5.61 -10.37
C LYS A 66 -1.15 5.47 -8.93
N PHE A 67 -0.44 6.10 -7.99
CA PHE A 67 -0.68 5.92 -6.55
C PHE A 67 -1.09 7.22 -5.85
N GLY A 68 -1.01 8.37 -6.51
CA GLY A 68 -1.35 9.67 -5.90
C GLY A 68 -0.34 10.14 -4.85
N ILE A 69 0.82 9.48 -4.73
CA ILE A 69 1.87 9.78 -3.74
C ILE A 69 2.87 10.77 -4.34
N THR A 70 3.33 11.75 -3.57
CA THR A 70 4.25 12.81 -4.06
C THR A 70 5.65 12.73 -3.48
N ALA A 71 5.88 11.92 -2.46
CA ALA A 71 7.20 11.69 -1.87
C ALA A 71 7.73 10.31 -2.31
N VAL A 72 9.00 10.25 -2.70
CA VAL A 72 9.67 9.04 -3.16
C VAL A 72 10.95 8.78 -2.39
N GLU A 73 11.30 7.51 -2.21
CA GLU A 73 12.57 7.10 -1.59
C GLU A 73 13.34 6.21 -2.56
N TYR A 74 14.45 6.74 -3.11
CA TYR A 74 15.30 6.03 -4.05
C TYR A 74 16.14 4.93 -3.40
N VAL A 75 16.41 3.86 -4.15
CA VAL A 75 17.25 2.74 -3.70
C VAL A 75 18.42 2.56 -4.68
N ASN A 76 19.63 2.75 -4.17
CA ASN A 76 20.87 2.76 -4.96
C ASN A 76 21.07 1.52 -5.85
N GLN A 77 20.52 0.35 -5.48
CA GLN A 77 20.65 -0.88 -6.27
C GLN A 77 20.12 -0.74 -7.70
N PHE A 78 19.15 0.15 -7.94
CA PHE A 78 18.57 0.37 -9.27
C PHE A 78 19.40 1.29 -10.16
N PHE A 79 20.40 1.98 -9.61
CA PHE A 79 21.30 2.87 -10.35
C PHE A 79 22.75 2.80 -9.84
N LYS A 80 23.16 1.63 -9.33
CA LYS A 80 24.44 1.44 -8.63
C LYS A 80 25.66 1.83 -9.47
N ASP A 81 25.61 1.62 -10.78
CA ASP A 81 26.69 1.91 -11.72
C ASP A 81 26.73 3.40 -12.11
N LYS A 82 25.85 4.23 -11.53
CA LYS A 82 25.67 5.65 -11.81
C LYS A 82 26.00 6.56 -10.62
N ALA A 83 26.54 6.00 -9.54
CA ALA A 83 26.82 6.73 -8.29
C ALA A 83 27.76 7.95 -8.46
N THR A 84 28.62 7.97 -9.48
CA THR A 84 29.53 9.09 -9.78
C THR A 84 29.20 9.81 -11.10
N ASP A 85 28.12 9.43 -11.76
CA ASP A 85 27.69 10.04 -13.03
C ASP A 85 26.89 11.31 -12.72
N GLN A 86 27.59 12.45 -12.60
CA GLN A 86 26.97 13.72 -12.19
C GLN A 86 25.84 14.15 -13.13
N LYS A 87 25.97 13.84 -14.43
CA LYS A 87 24.93 14.16 -15.41
C LYS A 87 23.67 13.36 -15.09
N TYR A 88 23.82 12.06 -14.84
CA TYR A 88 22.71 11.21 -14.46
C TYR A 88 22.08 11.62 -13.12
N LEU A 89 22.88 11.92 -12.10
CA LEU A 89 22.37 12.36 -10.80
C LEU A 89 21.64 13.70 -10.85
N THR A 90 21.89 14.52 -11.86
CA THR A 90 21.16 15.77 -12.09
C THR A 90 19.80 15.50 -12.75
N GLU A 91 19.68 14.39 -13.47
CA GLU A 91 18.43 13.97 -14.14
C GLU A 91 17.52 13.16 -13.20
N LEU A 92 18.10 12.51 -12.18
CA LEU A 92 17.43 11.70 -11.16
C LEU A 92 16.57 12.53 -10.19
#